data_AF-A0A6F8ZJD3-F1
#
_entry.id   AF-A0A6F8ZJD3-F1
#
_cell.length_a   1.000
_cell.length_b   1.000
_cell.length_c   1.000
_cell.angle_alpha   90.00
_cell.angle_beta   90.00
_cell.angle_gamma   90.00
#
_symmetry.space_group_name_H-M   'P 1'
#
loop_
_entity.id
_entity.type
_entity.pdbx_description
1 polymer ?
#
loop_
_entity_poly.entity_id
_entity_poly.type
_entity_poly.pdbx_seq_one_letter_code
_entity_poly.pdbx_strand_id
1 'polypeptide(L)'
;MGSRTPDKVWAIFEEDHDHLLRILDRMAVEAPADVVAEEAGFAGLLSRHFRDEEEILLPFLEQHGEDAENVRHHVAEHLAILRLNEQVLEYARAGLADLARQSAARLRLLLVQHVEHENESLYPEAERNVSPGERGLIRNLVQGRRQQEDAGTGA
;
A
#
# COMPACT_ATOMS: atom_id res chain seq x y z
N MET A 1 -34.03 -6.00 1.18
CA MET A 1 -32.66 -5.50 1.43
C MET A 1 -31.82 -5.93 0.23
N GLY A 2 -31.50 -4.98 -0.65
CA GLY A 2 -30.73 -5.27 -1.87
C GLY A 2 -29.27 -5.55 -1.51
N SER A 3 -28.81 -6.74 -1.87
CA SER A 3 -27.39 -7.10 -1.86
C SER A 3 -26.68 -6.19 -2.86
N ARG A 4 -26.00 -5.13 -2.38
CA ARG A 4 -25.01 -4.39 -3.16
C ARG A 4 -23.82 -5.33 -3.28
N THR A 5 -23.64 -5.94 -4.44
CA THR A 5 -22.35 -6.54 -4.77
C THR A 5 -21.36 -5.36 -4.81
N PRO A 6 -20.30 -5.34 -3.97
CA PRO A 6 -19.32 -4.26 -4.04
C PRO A 6 -18.72 -4.28 -5.44
N ASP A 7 -18.64 -3.12 -6.08
CA ASP A 7 -17.80 -2.98 -7.26
C ASP A 7 -16.37 -3.31 -6.80
N LYS A 8 -15.82 -4.47 -7.20
CA LYS A 8 -14.49 -4.97 -6.82
C LYS A 8 -13.33 -4.17 -7.43
N VAL A 9 -13.48 -2.85 -7.58
CA VAL A 9 -12.46 -1.98 -8.15
C VAL A 9 -11.32 -1.82 -7.13
N TRP A 10 -11.67 -1.66 -5.86
CA TRP A 10 -10.72 -1.48 -4.76
C TRP A 10 -10.11 -2.79 -4.26
N ALA A 11 -10.67 -3.94 -4.65
CA ALA A 11 -10.20 -5.26 -4.23
C ALA A 11 -8.70 -5.51 -4.49
N ILE A 12 -8.13 -4.91 -5.54
CA ILE A 12 -6.69 -5.03 -5.84
C ILE A 12 -5.85 -4.37 -4.74
N PHE A 13 -6.28 -3.21 -4.24
CA PHE A 13 -5.59 -2.49 -3.18
C PHE A 13 -5.83 -3.16 -1.82
N GLU A 14 -7.07 -3.61 -1.54
CA GLU A 14 -7.40 -4.38 -0.34
C GLU A 14 -6.57 -5.68 -0.24
N GLU A 15 -6.39 -6.40 -1.37
CA GLU A 15 -5.55 -7.60 -1.43
C GLU A 15 -4.07 -7.29 -1.14
N ASP A 16 -3.56 -6.13 -1.59
CA ASP A 16 -2.21 -5.67 -1.27
C ASP A 16 -2.08 -5.33 0.22
N HIS A 17 -3.06 -4.63 0.81
CA HIS A 17 -3.10 -4.31 2.24
C HIS A 17 -3.02 -5.58 3.10
N ASP A 18 -3.87 -6.56 2.81
CA ASP A 18 -3.88 -7.86 3.49
C ASP A 18 -2.54 -8.58 3.36
N HIS A 19 -1.88 -8.47 2.22
CA HIS A 19 -0.60 -9.11 1.99
C HIS A 19 0.54 -8.40 2.73
N LEU A 20 0.59 -7.07 2.68
CA LEU A 20 1.58 -6.27 3.41
C LEU A 20 1.48 -6.50 4.93
N LEU A 21 0.27 -6.48 5.48
CA LEU A 21 0.04 -6.71 6.92
C LEU A 21 0.47 -8.13 7.33
N ARG A 22 0.17 -9.15 6.51
CA ARG A 22 0.63 -10.53 6.77
C ARG A 22 2.14 -10.67 6.73
N ILE A 23 2.84 -9.93 5.88
CA ILE A 23 4.32 -9.95 5.86
C ILE A 23 4.86 -9.30 7.14
N LEU A 24 4.30 -8.15 7.57
CA LEU A 24 4.71 -7.50 8.82
C LEU A 24 4.44 -8.35 10.06
N ASP A 25 3.31 -9.06 10.10
CA ASP A 25 2.99 -9.99 11.18
C ASP A 25 4.03 -11.13 11.29
N ARG A 26 4.56 -11.61 10.15
CA ARG A 26 5.67 -12.57 10.13
C ARG A 26 6.98 -11.94 10.62
N MET A 27 7.34 -10.77 10.09
CA MET A 27 8.56 -10.04 10.49
C MET A 27 8.59 -9.73 12.00
N ALA A 28 7.43 -9.57 12.65
CA ALA A 28 7.33 -9.29 14.08
C ALA A 28 7.78 -10.45 14.99
N VAL A 29 7.71 -11.69 14.51
CA VAL A 29 8.01 -12.90 15.31
C VAL A 29 9.24 -13.68 14.83
N GLU A 30 9.81 -13.28 13.69
CA GLU A 30 10.94 -13.96 13.05
C GLU A 30 12.33 -13.48 13.53
N ALA A 31 13.36 -14.28 13.22
CA ALA A 31 14.74 -13.88 13.48
C ALA A 31 15.17 -12.77 12.49
N PRO A 32 16.12 -11.89 12.87
CA PRO A 32 16.52 -10.77 12.00
C PRO A 32 17.00 -11.16 10.59
N ALA A 33 17.55 -12.36 10.41
CA ALA A 33 17.98 -12.85 9.10
C ALA A 33 16.81 -13.19 8.18
N ASP A 34 15.71 -13.69 8.75
CA ASP A 34 14.49 -14.04 8.02
C ASP A 34 13.70 -12.78 7.65
N VAL A 35 13.72 -11.76 8.52
CA VAL A 35 13.19 -10.41 8.23
C VAL A 35 13.81 -9.81 6.97
N VAL A 36 15.12 -9.98 6.75
CA VAL A 36 15.80 -9.47 5.55
C VAL A 36 15.38 -10.26 4.30
N ALA A 37 15.09 -11.56 4.42
CA ALA A 37 14.63 -12.38 3.31
C ALA A 37 13.20 -12.03 2.87
N GLU A 38 12.31 -11.78 3.83
CA GLU A 38 10.92 -11.36 3.58
C GLU A 38 10.81 -9.92 3.06
N GLU A 39 11.82 -9.07 3.34
CA GLU A 39 11.74 -7.66 2.97
C GLU A 39 11.74 -7.41 1.46
N ALA A 40 12.47 -8.19 0.66
CA ALA A 40 12.45 -7.98 -0.79
C ALA A 40 11.03 -8.09 -1.38
N GLY A 41 10.23 -9.03 -0.84
CA GLY A 41 8.81 -9.17 -1.19
C GLY A 41 7.96 -8.02 -0.65
N PHE A 42 8.21 -7.61 0.61
CA PHE A 42 7.51 -6.49 1.24
C PHE A 42 7.74 -5.17 0.49
N ALA A 43 8.99 -4.77 0.28
CA ALA A 43 9.33 -3.50 -0.36
C ALA A 43 8.91 -3.46 -1.83
N GLY A 44 9.02 -4.58 -2.54
CA GLY A 44 8.51 -4.68 -3.92
C GLY A 44 7.00 -4.47 -3.99
N LEU A 45 6.24 -5.13 -3.10
CA LEU A 45 4.79 -4.95 -3.00
C LEU A 45 4.42 -3.54 -2.57
N LEU A 46 5.04 -3.01 -1.52
CA LEU A 46 4.76 -1.69 -0.95
C LEU A 46 5.03 -0.58 -1.98
N SER A 47 6.19 -0.62 -2.64
CA SER A 47 6.56 0.38 -3.65
C SER A 47 5.61 0.34 -4.86
N ARG A 48 5.14 -0.84 -5.26
CA ARG A 48 4.19 -0.97 -6.36
C ARG A 48 2.81 -0.46 -5.97
N HIS A 49 2.35 -0.80 -4.77
CA HIS A 49 1.08 -0.33 -4.21
C HIS A 49 1.01 1.20 -4.15
N PHE A 50 1.99 1.85 -3.52
CA PHE A 50 2.03 3.32 -3.46
C PHE A 50 2.15 3.96 -4.84
N ARG A 51 2.88 3.35 -5.78
CA ARG A 51 2.94 3.85 -7.16
C ARG A 51 1.59 3.75 -7.88
N ASP A 52 0.84 2.69 -7.65
CA ASP A 52 -0.53 2.54 -8.16
C ASP A 52 -1.44 3.63 -7.63
N GLU A 53 -1.30 3.99 -6.37
CA GLU A 53 -2.08 5.07 -5.78
C GLU A 53 -1.63 6.45 -6.27
N GLU A 54 -0.35 6.76 -6.17
CA GLU A 54 0.20 8.08 -6.50
C GLU A 54 0.13 8.44 -7.98
N GLU A 55 0.28 7.46 -8.87
CA GLU A 55 0.28 7.72 -10.32
C GLU A 55 -1.07 7.46 -11.00
N ILE A 56 -1.99 6.74 -10.34
CA ILE A 56 -3.31 6.42 -10.92
C ILE A 56 -4.42 6.89 -10.00
N LEU A 57 -4.57 6.34 -8.79
CA LEU A 57 -5.76 6.62 -7.96
C LEU A 57 -5.86 8.09 -7.53
N LEU A 58 -4.85 8.59 -6.83
CA LEU A 58 -4.86 9.93 -6.23
C LEU A 58 -5.02 11.04 -7.30
N PRO A 59 -4.36 10.99 -8.48
CA PRO A 59 -4.61 11.95 -9.55
C PRO A 59 -6.05 11.94 -10.06
N PHE A 60 -6.70 10.77 -10.13
CA PHE A 60 -8.11 10.69 -10.51
C PHE A 60 -9.01 11.35 -9.45
N LEU A 61 -8.70 11.16 -8.16
CA LEU A 61 -9.47 11.77 -7.08
C LEU A 61 -9.30 13.29 -7.06
N GLU A 62 -8.08 13.78 -7.24
CA GLU A 62 -7.80 15.22 -7.31
C GLU A 62 -8.59 15.90 -8.45
N GLN A 63 -8.71 15.24 -9.61
CA GLN A 63 -9.52 15.74 -10.74
C GLN A 63 -11.02 15.79 -10.43
N HIS A 64 -11.49 14.99 -9.47
CA HIS A 64 -12.90 14.81 -9.14
C HIS A 64 -13.30 15.50 -7.83
N GLY A 65 -12.46 16.43 -7.36
CA GLY A 65 -12.79 17.35 -6.27
C GLY A 65 -12.26 16.93 -4.89
N GLU A 66 -11.41 15.90 -4.83
CA GLU A 66 -10.65 15.58 -3.62
C GLU A 66 -9.78 16.77 -3.21
N ASP A 67 -9.68 17.02 -1.90
CA ASP A 67 -8.84 18.11 -1.41
C ASP A 67 -7.37 17.81 -1.68
N ALA A 68 -6.68 18.73 -2.36
CA ALA A 68 -5.25 18.63 -2.59
C ALA A 68 -4.45 18.52 -1.27
N GLU A 69 -4.97 19.01 -0.14
CA GLU A 69 -4.40 18.76 1.18
C GLU A 69 -4.50 17.29 1.59
N ASN A 70 -5.63 16.64 1.32
CA ASN A 70 -5.81 15.22 1.59
C ASN A 70 -4.89 14.36 0.72
N VAL A 71 -4.78 14.66 -0.59
CA VAL A 71 -3.82 13.98 -1.48
C VAL A 71 -2.38 14.13 -0.98
N ARG A 72 -1.98 15.34 -0.56
CA ARG A 72 -0.65 15.56 0.04
C ARG A 72 -0.47 14.80 1.36
N HIS A 73 -1.52 14.64 2.14
CA HIS A 73 -1.50 13.86 3.37
C HIS A 73 -1.22 12.38 3.08
N HIS A 74 -1.92 11.77 2.13
CA HIS A 74 -1.66 10.38 1.70
C HIS A 74 -0.21 10.18 1.25
N VAL A 75 0.31 11.05 0.39
CA VAL A 75 1.72 10.98 -0.06
C VAL A 75 2.69 11.13 1.13
N ALA A 76 2.36 11.97 2.12
CA ALA A 76 3.17 12.10 3.32
C ALA A 76 3.17 10.82 4.18
N GLU A 77 2.04 10.12 4.27
CA GLU A 77 1.94 8.81 4.92
C GLU A 77 2.81 7.78 4.21
N HIS A 78 2.75 7.70 2.87
CA HIS A 78 3.60 6.79 2.07
C HIS A 78 5.09 7.02 2.34
N LEU A 79 5.53 8.27 2.31
CA LEU A 79 6.91 8.63 2.60
C LEU A 79 7.33 8.26 4.03
N ALA A 80 6.43 8.39 5.01
CA ALA A 80 6.71 7.99 6.39
C ALA A 80 6.85 6.46 6.52
N ILE A 81 6.00 5.70 5.84
CA ILE A 81 6.04 4.23 5.80
C ILE A 81 7.34 3.76 5.12
N LEU A 82 7.70 4.32 3.97
CA LEU A 82 8.93 3.97 3.24
C LEU A 82 10.18 4.22 4.08
N ARG A 83 10.28 5.38 4.73
CA ARG A 83 11.42 5.70 5.61
C ARG A 83 11.53 4.74 6.78
N LEU A 84 10.40 4.34 7.36
CA LEU A 84 10.39 3.43 8.50
C LEU A 84 10.73 1.99 8.06
N ASN A 85 10.32 1.57 6.86
CA ASN A 85 10.77 0.31 6.26
C ASN A 85 12.29 0.29 6.05
N GLU A 86 12.87 1.37 5.51
CA GLU A 86 14.32 1.48 5.36
C GLU A 86 15.04 1.40 6.71
N GLN A 87 14.51 2.05 7.75
CA GLN A 87 15.05 1.96 9.10
C GLN A 87 15.00 0.54 9.70
N VAL A 88 13.93 -0.23 9.45
CA VAL A 88 13.85 -1.65 9.85
C VAL A 88 15.01 -2.43 9.25
N LEU A 89 15.29 -2.22 7.96
CA LEU A 89 16.34 -2.90 7.23
C LEU A 89 17.73 -2.52 7.69
N GLU A 90 17.98 -1.24 7.89
CA GLU A 90 19.25 -0.74 8.40
C GLU A 90 19.59 -1.43 9.73
N TYR A 91 18.63 -1.49 10.66
CA TYR A 91 18.83 -2.17 11.94
C TYR A 91 18.97 -3.68 11.81
N ALA A 92 18.20 -4.33 10.94
CA ALA A 92 18.32 -5.77 10.70
C ALA A 92 19.70 -6.13 10.13
N ARG A 93 20.17 -5.38 9.11
CA ARG A 93 21.50 -5.55 8.48
C ARG A 93 22.65 -5.26 9.46
N ALA A 94 22.46 -4.32 10.39
CA ALA A 94 23.43 -4.02 11.44
C ALA A 94 23.42 -5.04 12.60
N GLY A 95 22.54 -6.04 12.58
CA GLY A 95 22.40 -7.01 13.67
C GLY A 95 21.75 -6.45 14.94
N LEU A 96 21.11 -5.28 14.85
CA LEU A 96 20.45 -4.58 15.96
C LEU A 96 19.01 -5.08 16.14
N ALA A 97 18.88 -6.35 16.53
CA ALA A 97 17.61 -7.07 16.53
C ALA A 97 16.47 -6.37 17.30
N ASP A 98 16.76 -5.80 18.47
CA ASP A 98 15.75 -5.10 19.28
C ASP A 98 15.24 -3.82 18.60
N LEU A 99 16.12 -3.06 17.96
CA LEU A 99 15.76 -1.84 17.25
C LEU A 99 15.01 -2.15 15.94
N ALA A 100 15.40 -3.21 15.24
CA ALA A 100 14.70 -3.71 14.06
C ALA A 100 13.25 -4.11 14.42
N ARG A 101 13.07 -4.88 15.50
CA ARG A 101 11.73 -5.27 16.00
C ARG A 101 10.88 -4.08 16.42
N GLN A 102 11.45 -3.12 17.16
CA GLN A 102 10.73 -1.90 17.56
C GLN A 102 10.30 -1.08 16.34
N SER A 103 11.17 -0.96 15.33
CA SER A 103 10.86 -0.23 14.10
C SER A 103 9.80 -0.96 13.27
N ALA A 104 9.84 -2.29 13.20
CA ALA A 104 8.84 -3.10 12.50
C ALA A 104 7.46 -3.01 13.18
N ALA A 105 7.42 -2.98 14.52
CA ALA A 105 6.17 -2.76 15.25
C ALA A 105 5.57 -1.37 14.98
N ARG A 106 6.42 -0.33 14.89
CA ARG A 106 5.99 1.02 14.50
C ARG A 106 5.53 1.08 13.05
N LEU A 107 6.23 0.39 12.14
CA LEU A 107 5.86 0.28 10.72
C LEU A 107 4.48 -0.34 10.58
N ARG A 108 4.23 -1.44 11.31
CA ARG A 108 2.94 -2.10 11.36
C ARG A 108 1.83 -1.17 11.85
N LEU A 109 2.06 -0.44 12.94
CA LEU A 109 1.07 0.51 13.45
C LEU A 109 0.74 1.57 12.40
N LEU A 110 1.75 2.16 11.77
CA LEU A 110 1.56 3.19 10.76
C LEU A 110 0.84 2.65 9.52
N LEU A 111 1.20 1.45 9.05
CA LEU A 111 0.54 0.84 7.90
C LEU A 111 -0.93 0.49 8.21
N VAL A 112 -1.25 -0.01 9.41
CA VAL A 112 -2.65 -0.24 9.82
C VAL A 112 -3.44 1.05 9.81
N GLN A 113 -2.89 2.14 10.37
CA GLN A 113 -3.54 3.45 10.39
C GLN A 113 -3.79 3.98 8.99
N HIS A 114 -2.82 3.84 8.10
CA HIS A 114 -2.94 4.24 6.70
C HIS A 114 -4.01 3.40 5.97
N VAL A 115 -4.01 2.08 6.14
CA VAL A 115 -5.04 1.18 5.57
C VAL A 115 -6.44 1.50 6.11
N GLU A 116 -6.57 1.79 7.41
CA GLU A 116 -7.84 2.25 8.00
C GLU A 116 -8.28 3.57 7.40
N HIS A 117 -7.36 4.52 7.25
CA HIS A 117 -7.64 5.82 6.63
C HIS A 117 -8.14 5.65 5.18
N GLU A 118 -7.51 4.79 4.38
CA GLU A 118 -7.95 4.54 3.00
C GLU A 118 -9.32 3.88 2.93
N ASN A 119 -9.56 2.87 3.76
CA ASN A 119 -10.82 2.13 3.77
C ASN A 119 -12.00 2.94 4.33
N GLU A 120 -11.76 3.82 5.30
CA GLU A 120 -12.80 4.62 5.95
C GLU A 120 -13.04 5.97 5.26
N SER A 121 -12.03 6.50 4.57
CA SER A 121 -12.07 7.83 3.95
C SER A 121 -11.91 7.75 2.43
N LEU A 122 -10.72 7.35 1.95
CA LEU A 122 -10.32 7.47 0.54
C LEU A 122 -11.23 6.68 -0.41
N TYR A 123 -11.42 5.37 -0.18
CA TYR A 123 -12.23 4.54 -1.07
C TYR A 123 -13.71 4.90 -1.02
N PRO A 124 -14.33 5.15 0.15
CA PRO A 124 -15.69 5.66 0.20
C PRO A 124 -15.86 7.00 -0.54
N GLU A 125 -14.86 7.87 -0.53
CA GLU A 125 -14.88 9.13 -1.28
C GLU A 125 -14.76 8.90 -2.78
N ALA A 126 -13.82 8.06 -3.19
CA ALA A 126 -13.69 7.59 -4.56
C ALA A 126 -14.99 6.98 -5.09
N GLU A 127 -15.73 6.22 -4.28
CA GLU A 127 -17.02 5.65 -4.66
C GLU A 127 -18.10 6.72 -4.90
N ARG A 128 -18.06 7.83 -4.17
CA ARG A 128 -19.02 8.94 -4.29
C ARG A 128 -18.71 9.83 -5.48
N ASN A 129 -17.43 10.12 -5.71
CA ASN A 129 -16.99 11.16 -6.63
C ASN A 129 -16.62 10.61 -8.01
N VAL A 130 -16.16 9.36 -8.11
CA VAL A 130 -15.70 8.74 -9.37
C VAL A 130 -16.78 7.84 -9.96
N SER A 131 -17.09 8.03 -11.25
CA SER A 131 -18.13 7.25 -11.93
C SER A 131 -17.74 5.77 -12.08
N PRO A 132 -18.70 4.83 -12.20
CA PRO A 132 -18.38 3.41 -12.41
C PRO A 132 -17.49 3.13 -13.62
N GLY A 133 -17.62 3.92 -14.71
CA GLY A 133 -16.78 3.79 -15.89
C GLY A 133 -15.32 4.16 -15.63
N GLU A 134 -15.09 5.24 -14.89
CA GLU A 134 -13.76 5.71 -14.49
C GLU A 134 -13.13 4.76 -13.46
N ARG A 135 -13.91 4.24 -12.52
CA ARG A 135 -13.46 3.19 -11.60
C ARG A 135 -13.01 1.92 -12.36
N GLY A 136 -13.74 1.54 -13.41
CA GLY A 136 -13.34 0.47 -14.31
C GLY A 136 -12.03 0.77 -15.06
N LEU A 137 -11.82 2.02 -15.46
CA LEU A 137 -10.57 2.48 -16.08
C LEU A 137 -9.39 2.42 -15.10
N ILE A 138 -9.54 2.91 -13.87
CA ILE A 138 -8.52 2.83 -12.81
C ILE A 138 -8.07 1.39 -12.63
N ARG A 139 -9.01 0.45 -12.44
CA ARG A 139 -8.71 -0.98 -12.30
C ARG A 139 -7.90 -1.51 -13.49
N ASN A 140 -8.30 -1.17 -14.72
CA ASN A 140 -7.62 -1.64 -15.92
C ASN A 140 -6.21 -1.04 -16.06
N LEU A 141 -6.01 0.22 -15.68
CA LEU A 141 -4.69 0.87 -15.67
C LEU A 141 -3.75 0.21 -14.68
N VAL A 142 -4.22 -0.05 -13.45
CA VAL A 142 -3.46 -0.76 -12.41
C VAL A 142 -3.09 -2.16 -12.88
N GLN A 143 -4.06 -2.96 -13.35
CA GLN A 143 -3.80 -4.31 -13.84
C GLN A 143 -2.85 -4.33 -15.05
N GLY A 144 -3.02 -3.38 -15.98
CA GLY A 144 -2.17 -3.25 -17.16
C GLY A 144 -0.72 -2.91 -16.78
N ARG A 145 -0.50 -2.02 -15.81
CA ARG A 145 0.83 -1.71 -15.29
C ARG A 145 1.48 -2.94 -14.67
N ARG A 146 0.78 -3.65 -13.78
CA ARG A 146 1.31 -4.85 -13.10
C ARG A 146 1.72 -5.94 -14.11
N GLN A 147 0.91 -6.17 -15.14
CA GLN A 147 1.26 -7.13 -16.20
C GLN A 147 2.52 -6.73 -16.98
N GLN A 148 2.76 -5.44 -17.21
CA GLN A 148 3.97 -4.96 -17.88
C GLN A 148 5.21 -5.11 -16.99
N GLU A 149 5.09 -4.80 -15.69
CA GLU A 149 6.16 -4.99 -14.72
C GLU A 149 6.54 -6.48 -14.61
N ASP A 150 5.55 -7.37 -14.46
CA ASP A 150 5.76 -8.82 -14.38
C ASP A 150 6.43 -9.38 -15.66
N ALA A 151 6.00 -8.93 -16.83
CA ALA A 151 6.57 -9.33 -18.12
C ALA A 151 8.00 -8.80 -18.33
N GLY A 152 8.32 -7.62 -17.78
CA GLY A 152 9.64 -7.00 -17.85
C GLY A 152 10.67 -7.61 -16.91
N THR A 153 10.24 -8.22 -15.80
CA THR A 153 11.11 -8.97 -14.87
C THR A 153 11.37 -10.43 -15.28
N GLY A 154 10.72 -10.91 -16.36
CA GLY A 154 10.85 -12.29 -16.86
C GLY A 154 11.81 -12.49 -18.05
N ALA A 155 12.60 -11.47 -18.41
CA ALA A 155 13.55 -11.49 -19.54
C ALA A 155 15.02 -11.53 -19.09
#